data_AF-A0A2V5NKD3-F1
#
_entry.id   AF-A0A2V5NKD3-F1
#
_cell.length_a   1.000
_cell.length_b   1.000
_cell.length_c   1.000
_cell.angle_alpha   90.00
_cell.angle_beta   90.00
_cell.angle_gamma   90.00
#
_symmetry.space_group_name_H-M   'P 1'
#
loop_
_entity.id
_entity.type
_entity.pdbx_description
1 polymer ?
#
loop_
_entity_poly.entity_id
_entity_poly.type
_entity_poly.pdbx_seq_one_letter_code
_entity_poly.pdbx_strand_id
1 'polypeptide(L)'
;MAETADRRMSTRATGVVGVAILSSRLLGLVREMVFAGLFGAGRNLDAFLMAFRLPNLLRDLFAEGALSTAFITTFSKKIAVEGDKSAWRLANKVATLTAVFMSAV
;
A
#
# COMPACT_ATOMS: atom_id res chain seq x y z
N MET A 1 20.35 -28.34 -14.17
CA MET A 1 21.46 -27.64 -13.51
C MET A 1 21.77 -26.38 -14.30
N ALA A 2 21.16 -25.25 -13.96
CA ALA A 2 21.60 -23.88 -14.28
C ALA A 2 20.45 -22.91 -13.96
N GLU A 3 20.34 -22.48 -12.71
CA GLU A 3 19.92 -21.11 -12.34
C GLU A 3 20.08 -20.88 -10.82
N THR A 4 21.31 -20.99 -10.32
CA THR A 4 21.70 -20.53 -8.98
C THR A 4 22.68 -19.36 -9.08
N ALA A 5 22.50 -18.52 -10.10
CA ALA A 5 23.36 -17.36 -10.35
C ALA A 5 22.82 -16.12 -9.62
N ASP A 6 23.46 -15.84 -8.49
CA ASP A 6 23.64 -14.51 -7.89
C ASP A 6 22.49 -13.88 -7.09
N ARG A 7 22.22 -14.46 -5.91
CA ARG A 7 21.63 -13.73 -4.78
C ARG A 7 22.73 -13.09 -3.91
N ARG A 8 23.72 -12.43 -4.53
CA ARG A 8 24.60 -11.51 -3.79
C ARG A 8 23.80 -10.24 -3.55
N MET A 9 23.06 -10.23 -2.46
CA MET A 9 22.46 -9.00 -1.93
C MET A 9 23.61 -8.01 -1.70
N SER A 10 23.76 -7.06 -2.62
CA SER A 10 24.86 -6.10 -2.62
C SER A 10 24.81 -5.31 -1.32
N THR A 11 25.80 -5.48 -0.46
CA THR A 11 25.92 -4.79 0.85
C THR A 11 25.75 -3.27 0.71
N ARG A 12 26.16 -2.72 -0.46
CA ARG A 12 25.94 -1.31 -0.82
C ARG A 12 24.47 -0.97 -1.03
N ALA A 13 23.70 -1.81 -1.73
CA ALA A 13 22.27 -1.59 -1.94
C ALA A 13 21.49 -1.67 -0.61
N THR A 14 21.82 -2.62 0.26
CA THR A 14 21.23 -2.70 1.60
C THR A 14 21.56 -1.47 2.44
N GLY A 15 22.80 -0.96 2.38
CA GLY A 15 23.20 0.27 3.06
C GLY A 15 22.42 1.50 2.57
N VAL A 16 22.25 1.66 1.26
CA VAL A 16 21.50 2.78 0.67
C VAL A 16 20.03 2.76 1.10
N VAL A 17 19.38 1.59 1.06
CA VAL A 17 17.98 1.44 1.51
C VAL A 17 17.86 1.71 3.01
N GLY A 18 18.80 1.21 3.82
CA GLY A 18 18.84 1.46 5.26
C GLY A 18 18.93 2.94 5.59
N VAL A 19 19.82 3.68 4.91
CA VAL A 19 19.93 5.14 5.06
C VAL A 19 18.64 5.83 4.64
N ALA A 20 18.05 5.46 3.51
CA ALA A 20 16.79 6.03 3.05
C ALA A 20 15.65 5.83 4.08
N ILE A 21 15.56 4.66 4.71
CA ILE A 21 14.58 4.38 5.76
C ILE A 21 14.84 5.24 6.99
N LEU A 22 16.09 5.35 7.45
CA LEU A 22 16.46 6.18 8.60
C LEU A 22 16.15 7.65 8.37
N SER A 23 16.52 8.17 7.20
CA SER A 23 16.21 9.55 6.80
C SER A 23 14.70 9.80 6.77
N SER A 24 13.92 8.86 6.22
CA SER A 24 12.45 8.95 6.21
C SER A 24 11.86 8.97 7.63
N ARG A 25 12.38 8.15 8.55
CA ARG A 25 11.95 8.14 9.96
C ARG A 25 12.30 9.45 10.68
N LEU A 26 13.49 9.98 10.46
CA LEU A 26 13.92 11.26 11.02
C LEU A 26 13.03 12.41 10.53
N LEU A 27 12.75 12.47 9.23
CA LEU A 27 11.81 13.44 8.66
C LEU A 27 10.39 13.29 9.25
N GLY A 28 9.94 12.04 9.46
CA GLY A 28 8.68 11.74 10.14
C GLY A 28 8.64 12.27 11.58
N LEU A 29 9.72 12.09 12.34
CA LEU A 29 9.84 12.61 13.70
C LEU A 29 9.80 14.14 13.72
N VAL A 30 10.52 14.79 12.81
CA VAL A 30 10.49 16.26 12.68
C VAL A 30 9.08 16.74 12.34
N ARG A 31 8.38 16.04 11.43
CA ARG A 31 6.98 16.31 11.14
C ARG A 31 6.15 16.23 12.42
N GLU A 32 6.26 15.16 13.20
CA GLU A 32 5.51 15.01 14.46
C GLU A 32 5.79 16.15 15.45
N MET A 33 7.06 16.56 15.61
CA MET A 33 7.43 17.70 16.46
C MET A 33 6.83 19.01 15.97
N VAL A 34 6.87 19.27 14.66
CA VAL A 34 6.27 20.47 14.05
C VAL A 34 4.75 20.47 14.25
N PHE A 35 4.08 19.34 14.02
CA PHE A 35 2.64 19.22 14.23
C PHE A 35 2.26 19.39 15.71
N ALA A 36 3.03 18.81 16.63
CA ALA A 36 2.83 19.01 18.07
C ALA A 36 3.07 20.46 18.50
N GLY A 37 4.03 21.16 17.88
CA GLY A 37 4.28 22.59 18.12
C GLY A 37 3.22 23.52 17.53
N LEU A 38 2.70 23.22 16.34
CA LEU A 38 1.70 24.05 15.65
C LEU A 38 0.28 23.85 16.20
N PHE A 39 -0.10 22.60 16.50
CA PHE A 39 -1.44 22.26 16.97
C PHE A 39 -1.54 22.11 18.49
N GLY A 40 -0.40 22.01 19.19
CA GLY A 40 -0.34 21.61 20.59
C GLY A 40 -0.65 20.11 20.80
N ALA A 41 -0.54 19.64 22.04
CA ALA A 41 -1.13 18.35 22.43
C ALA A 41 -2.66 18.51 22.51
N GLY A 42 -3.34 18.46 21.36
CA GLY A 42 -4.74 18.87 21.27
C GLY A 42 -5.54 18.13 20.21
N ARG A 43 -6.87 18.16 20.40
CA ARG A 43 -7.91 17.50 19.59
C ARG A 43 -7.80 17.76 18.08
N ASN A 44 -7.17 18.86 17.66
CA ASN A 44 -6.96 19.20 16.26
C ASN A 44 -5.93 18.29 15.58
N LEU A 45 -4.86 17.93 16.29
CA LEU A 45 -3.86 16.99 15.78
C LEU A 45 -4.46 15.59 15.65
N ASP A 46 -5.24 15.15 16.64
CA ASP A 46 -5.93 13.85 16.60
C ASP A 46 -6.93 13.78 15.45
N ALA A 47 -7.69 14.85 15.21
CA ALA A 47 -8.62 14.94 14.09
C ALA A 47 -7.90 14.90 12.74
N PHE A 48 -6.78 15.64 12.60
CA PHE A 48 -5.95 15.61 11.39
C PHE A 48 -5.41 14.20 11.15
N LEU A 49 -4.80 13.57 12.16
CA LEU A 49 -4.27 12.21 12.07
C LEU A 49 -5.36 11.18 11.74
N MET A 50 -6.55 11.32 12.33
CA MET A 50 -7.68 10.44 11.99
C MET A 50 -8.17 10.61 10.56
N ALA A 51 -8.20 11.84 10.05
CA ALA A 51 -8.58 12.11 8.66
C ALA A 51 -7.66 11.40 7.65
N PHE A 52 -6.37 11.26 7.95
CA PHE A 52 -5.45 10.48 7.10
C PHE A 52 -5.47 8.98 7.39
N ARG A 53 -5.85 8.56 8.60
CA ARG A 53 -5.87 7.15 8.96
C ARG A 53 -6.96 6.39 8.21
N LEU A 54 -8.14 6.99 8.05
CA LEU A 54 -9.26 6.36 7.33
C LEU A 54 -8.90 5.96 5.88
N PRO A 55 -8.43 6.86 5.00
CA PRO A 55 -8.04 6.48 3.64
C PRO A 55 -6.83 5.54 3.59
N ASN A 56 -5.89 5.64 4.55
CA ASN A 56 -4.77 4.70 4.60
C ASN A 56 -5.23 3.28 4.93
N LEU A 57 -6.16 3.12 5.88
CA LEU A 57 -6.76 1.81 6.20
C LEU A 57 -7.47 1.20 4.98
N LEU A 58 -8.18 2.04 4.22
CA LEU A 58 -8.82 1.64 2.98
C LEU A 58 -7.80 1.17 1.93
N ARG A 59 -6.74 1.95 1.70
CA ARG A 59 -5.63 1.56 0.80
C ARG A 59 -4.99 0.24 1.23
N ASP A 60 -4.72 0.10 2.52
CA ASP A 60 -4.11 -1.10 3.08
C ASP A 60 -5.01 -2.33 2.92
N LEU A 61 -6.34 -2.18 2.93
CA LEU A 61 -7.28 -3.30 2.73
C LEU A 61 -7.46 -3.67 1.25
N PHE A 62 -7.60 -2.67 0.38
CA PHE A 62 -8.03 -2.85 -1.01
C PHE A 62 -6.87 -2.90 -2.03
N ALA A 63 -5.79 -2.16 -1.82
CA ALA A 63 -4.69 -2.02 -2.80
C ALA A 63 -3.47 -2.88 -2.42
N GLU A 64 -3.09 -2.87 -1.15
CA GLU A 64 -1.90 -3.58 -0.64
C GLU A 64 -2.25 -4.85 0.17
N GLY A 65 -3.54 -5.02 0.52
CA GLY A 65 -3.99 -6.05 1.46
C GLY A 65 -4.54 -7.32 0.83
N ALA A 66 -5.32 -8.05 1.64
CA ALA A 66 -5.87 -9.36 1.31
C ALA A 66 -6.69 -9.38 0.01
N LEU A 67 -7.41 -8.28 -0.30
CA LEU A 67 -8.17 -8.19 -1.54
C LEU A 67 -7.26 -8.20 -2.77
N SER A 68 -6.12 -7.50 -2.74
CA SER A 68 -5.17 -7.44 -3.85
C SER A 68 -4.61 -8.84 -4.17
N THR A 69 -4.17 -9.57 -3.14
CA THR A 69 -3.67 -10.95 -3.29
C THR A 69 -4.75 -11.92 -3.79
N ALA A 70 -5.97 -11.84 -3.25
CA ALA A 70 -7.09 -12.68 -3.70
C ALA A 70 -7.53 -12.35 -5.13
N PHE A 71 -7.49 -11.06 -5.50
CA PHE A 71 -7.81 -10.60 -6.84
C PHE A 71 -6.79 -11.11 -7.86
N ILE A 72 -5.49 -10.92 -7.61
CA ILE A 72 -4.41 -11.34 -8.52
C ILE A 72 -4.48 -12.85 -8.79
N THR A 73 -4.64 -13.65 -7.74
CA THR A 73 -4.72 -15.12 -7.87
C THR A 73 -5.96 -15.56 -8.65
N THR A 74 -7.12 -14.98 -8.35
CA THR A 74 -8.38 -15.30 -9.05
C THR A 74 -8.36 -14.83 -10.50
N PHE A 75 -7.85 -13.63 -10.76
CA PHE A 75 -7.71 -13.06 -12.10
C PHE A 75 -6.77 -13.92 -12.96
N SER A 76 -5.62 -14.30 -12.42
CA SER A 76 -4.65 -15.17 -13.10
C SER A 76 -5.21 -16.56 -13.37
N LYS A 77 -5.98 -17.13 -12.44
CA LYS A 77 -6.68 -18.40 -12.69
C LYS A 77 -7.71 -18.25 -13.81
N LYS A 78 -8.46 -17.15 -13.81
CA LYS A 78 -9.53 -16.91 -14.77
C LYS A 78 -9.02 -16.65 -16.18
N ILE A 79 -7.91 -15.94 -16.32
CA ILE A 79 -7.25 -15.74 -17.62
C ILE A 79 -6.80 -17.07 -18.22
N ALA A 80 -6.31 -18.00 -17.40
CA ALA A 80 -5.78 -19.29 -17.84
C ALA A 80 -6.87 -20.30 -18.22
N VAL A 81 -8.02 -20.28 -17.54
CA VAL A 81 -9.10 -21.28 -17.74
C VAL A 81 -10.19 -20.80 -18.69
N GLU A 82 -10.61 -19.53 -18.56
CA GLU A 82 -11.82 -19.01 -19.22
C GLU A 82 -11.49 -17.91 -20.27
N GLY A 83 -10.21 -17.59 -20.44
CA GLY A 83 -9.73 -16.59 -21.38
C GLY A 83 -9.96 -15.14 -20.94
N ASP A 84 -9.36 -14.22 -21.70
CA ASP A 84 -9.15 -12.83 -21.29
C ASP A 84 -10.46 -12.05 -21.01
N LYS A 85 -11.50 -12.24 -21.85
CA LYS A 85 -12.79 -11.55 -21.69
C LYS A 85 -13.47 -11.81 -20.34
N SER A 86 -13.30 -13.01 -19.79
CA SER A 86 -13.93 -13.41 -18.52
C SER A 86 -13.18 -12.82 -17.31
N ALA A 87 -11.86 -12.68 -17.42
CA ALA A 87 -10.97 -12.05 -16.44
C ALA A 87 -11.23 -10.54 -16.38
N TRP A 88 -11.31 -9.85 -17.52
CA TRP A 88 -11.66 -8.42 -17.57
C TRP A 88 -13.05 -8.11 -17.02
N ARG A 89 -14.02 -9.02 -17.20
CA ARG A 89 -15.34 -8.88 -16.56
C ARG A 89 -15.26 -8.96 -15.04
N LEU A 90 -14.37 -9.80 -14.50
CA LEU A 90 -14.11 -9.85 -13.05
C LEU A 90 -13.43 -8.56 -12.59
N ALA A 91 -12.40 -8.09 -13.30
CA ALA A 91 -11.71 -6.84 -13.00
C ALA A 91 -12.67 -5.65 -12.95
N ASN A 92 -13.54 -5.50 -13.96
CA ASN A 92 -14.52 -4.42 -13.98
C ASN A 92 -15.50 -4.49 -12.79
N LYS A 93 -15.97 -5.68 -12.41
CA LYS A 93 -16.83 -5.86 -11.24
C LYS A 93 -16.11 -5.46 -9.95
N VAL A 94 -14.89 -5.95 -9.76
CA VAL A 94 -14.10 -5.66 -8.55
C VAL A 94 -13.76 -4.17 -8.49
N ALA A 95 -13.28 -3.58 -9.58
CA ALA A 95 -12.95 -2.17 -9.66
C ALA A 95 -14.16 -1.27 -9.38
N THR A 96 -15.33 -1.60 -9.93
CA THR A 96 -16.57 -0.83 -9.69
C THR A 96 -17.00 -0.95 -8.23
N LEU A 97 -16.98 -2.16 -7.65
CA LEU A 97 -17.33 -2.36 -6.24
C LEU A 97 -16.37 -1.63 -5.30
N THR A 98 -15.06 -1.69 -5.57
CA THR A 98 -14.07 -0.94 -4.80
C THR A 98 -14.29 0.56 -4.94
N ALA A 99 -14.51 1.08 -6.15
CA ALA A 99 -14.76 2.51 -6.36
C ALA A 99 -16.02 3.01 -5.66
N VAL A 100 -17.12 2.26 -5.72
CA VAL A 100 -18.37 2.58 -5.01
C VAL A 100 -18.14 2.56 -3.50
N PHE A 101 -17.47 1.53 -2.98
CA PHE A 101 -17.18 1.44 -1.55
C PHE A 101 -16.27 2.59 -1.07
N MET A 102 -15.20 2.91 -1.81
CA MET A 102 -14.32 4.05 -1.51
C MET A 102 -15.03 5.40 -1.57
N SER A 103 -16.07 5.54 -2.41
CA SER A 103 -16.83 6.79 -2.53
C SER A 103 -17.86 6.96 -1.41
N ALA A 104 -18.26 5.85 -0.76
CA ALA A 104 -19.26 5.84 0.29
C ALA A 104 -18.67 5.99 1.71
N VAL A 105 -17.36 5.75 1.86
CA VAL A 105 -16.60 5.86 3.12
C VAL A 105 -15.81 7.16 3.14
#